data_AF-A0A4Q6BXZ2-F1
#
_entry.id   AF-A0A4Q6BXZ2-F1
#
_cell.length_a   1.000
_cell.length_b   1.000
_cell.length_c   1.000
_cell.angle_alpha   90.00
_cell.angle_beta   90.00
_cell.angle_gamma   90.00
#
_symmetry.space_group_name_H-M   'P 1'
#
loop_
_entity.id
_entity.type
_entity.pdbx_description
1 polymer ?
#
loop_
_entity_poly.entity_id
_entity_poly.type
_entity_poly.pdbx_seq_one_letter_code
_entity_poly.pdbx_strand_id
1 'polypeptide(L)'
;MEANEFAAEFLMPSELFYKECERKKFEPKVIDHLANRFGVSKTAAILKFVKRGNHPVFVVYCKDNKVKWFKKSDDFYHFSHFKMNAAPPTGTVAYEMFSGKKTYTGDESKQDIWKSDWFEMRNEDEPDTRFFEYCLFAKSFNCSMALCKCASSIMRSMRLLQWRDRAPVHST
;
A
#
# COMPACT_ATOMS: atom_id res chain seq x y z
N MET A 1 17.34 -8.95 -13.91
CA MET A 1 16.11 -8.70 -13.11
C MET A 1 15.13 -9.87 -13.20
N GLU A 2 15.10 -10.60 -14.32
CA GLU A 2 14.18 -11.71 -14.60
C GLU A 2 14.25 -12.88 -13.61
N ALA A 3 15.44 -13.25 -13.09
CA ALA A 3 15.57 -14.37 -12.15
C ALA A 3 14.78 -14.17 -10.83
N ASN A 4 14.76 -12.94 -10.30
CA ASN A 4 13.98 -12.63 -9.11
C ASN A 4 12.47 -12.68 -9.39
N GLU A 5 12.06 -12.31 -10.59
CA GLU A 5 10.65 -12.37 -10.98
C GLU A 5 10.21 -13.82 -11.24
N PHE A 6 11.07 -14.63 -11.88
CA PHE A 6 10.85 -16.06 -12.06
C PHE A 6 10.75 -16.78 -10.71
N ALA A 7 11.68 -16.55 -9.79
CA ALA A 7 11.64 -17.15 -8.45
C ALA A 7 10.39 -16.70 -7.67
N ALA A 8 10.00 -15.42 -7.78
CA ALA A 8 8.78 -14.93 -7.14
C ALA A 8 7.51 -15.55 -7.73
N GLU A 9 7.46 -15.80 -9.05
CA GLU A 9 6.34 -16.49 -9.71
C GLU A 9 6.32 -17.98 -9.38
N PHE A 10 7.48 -18.60 -9.25
CA PHE A 10 7.60 -20.00 -8.83
C PHE A 10 7.12 -20.19 -7.39
N LEU A 11 7.52 -19.32 -6.46
CA LEU A 11 7.10 -19.38 -5.05
C LEU A 11 5.65 -18.94 -4.83
N MET A 12 5.20 -17.92 -5.55
CA MET A 12 3.85 -17.36 -5.44
C MET A 12 3.23 -17.25 -6.84
N PRO A 13 2.69 -18.35 -7.41
CA PRO A 13 2.05 -18.31 -8.72
C PRO A 13 0.87 -17.35 -8.73
N SER A 14 0.81 -16.44 -9.69
CA SER A 14 -0.12 -15.30 -9.70
C SER A 14 -1.59 -15.73 -9.65
N GLU A 15 -1.96 -16.75 -10.43
CA GLU A 15 -3.31 -17.29 -10.45
C GLU A 15 -3.72 -17.88 -9.10
N LEU A 16 -2.81 -18.64 -8.46
CA LEU A 16 -3.08 -19.22 -7.16
C LEU A 16 -3.10 -18.13 -6.07
N PHE A 17 -2.16 -17.19 -6.12
CA PHE A 17 -2.09 -16.06 -5.18
C PHE A 17 -3.37 -15.22 -5.23
N TYR A 18 -3.89 -14.93 -6.43
CA TYR A 18 -5.14 -14.21 -6.58
C TYR A 18 -6.31 -15.01 -5.99
N LYS A 19 -6.44 -16.31 -6.31
CA LYS A 19 -7.48 -17.17 -5.72
C LYS A 19 -7.43 -17.23 -4.19
N GLU A 20 -6.23 -17.16 -3.60
CA GLU A 20 -6.07 -17.17 -2.14
C GLU A 20 -6.52 -15.85 -1.48
N CYS A 21 -6.58 -14.75 -2.22
CA CYS A 21 -7.05 -13.47 -1.70
C CYS A 21 -8.37 -12.98 -2.31
N GLU A 22 -8.86 -13.59 -3.38
CA GLU A 22 -10.12 -13.20 -4.02
C GLU A 22 -11.26 -13.25 -3.01
N ARG A 23 -12.17 -12.29 -3.10
CA ARG A 23 -13.32 -12.13 -2.20
C ARG A 23 -12.98 -11.87 -0.71
N LYS A 24 -11.70 -11.85 -0.31
CA LYS A 24 -11.31 -11.47 1.05
C LYS A 24 -11.29 -9.94 1.20
N LYS A 25 -11.75 -9.46 2.36
CA LYS A 25 -11.60 -8.06 2.76
C LYS A 25 -10.12 -7.81 3.06
N PHE A 26 -9.62 -6.65 2.67
CA PHE A 26 -8.25 -6.26 2.98
C PHE A 26 -8.07 -6.05 4.48
N GLU A 27 -7.29 -6.92 5.12
CA GLU A 27 -6.96 -6.90 6.55
C GLU A 27 -5.57 -7.53 6.77
N PRO A 28 -4.87 -7.23 7.89
CA PRO A 28 -3.58 -7.85 8.21
C PRO A 28 -3.59 -9.38 8.11
N LYS A 29 -4.71 -10.01 8.52
CA LYS A 29 -4.93 -11.46 8.45
C LYS A 29 -4.83 -12.03 7.04
N VAL A 30 -5.17 -11.26 6.00
CA VAL A 30 -5.01 -11.69 4.61
C VAL A 30 -3.53 -11.79 4.24
N ILE A 31 -2.72 -10.83 4.66
CA ILE A 31 -1.28 -10.86 4.41
C ILE A 31 -0.63 -12.01 5.17
N ASP A 32 -1.06 -12.26 6.41
CA ASP A 32 -0.57 -13.39 7.22
C ASP A 32 -0.94 -14.74 6.60
N HIS A 33 -2.19 -14.87 6.13
CA HIS A 33 -2.64 -16.04 5.37
C HIS A 33 -1.77 -16.29 4.14
N LEU A 34 -1.54 -15.26 3.32
CA LEU A 34 -0.74 -15.38 2.10
C LEU A 34 0.72 -15.73 2.40
N ALA A 35 1.33 -15.07 3.38
CA ALA A 35 2.70 -15.36 3.79
C ALA A 35 2.85 -16.82 4.24
N ASN A 36 1.93 -17.31 5.08
CA ASN A 36 1.93 -18.69 5.55
C ASN A 36 1.64 -19.70 4.44
N ARG A 37 0.66 -19.43 3.57
CA ARG A 37 0.24 -20.31 2.47
C ARG A 37 1.38 -20.61 1.50
N PHE A 38 2.19 -19.60 1.19
CA PHE A 38 3.29 -19.70 0.24
C PHE A 38 4.66 -19.87 0.91
N GLY A 39 4.73 -19.90 2.24
CA GLY A 39 5.99 -20.08 2.98
C GLY A 39 6.99 -18.92 2.76
N VAL A 40 6.50 -17.69 2.64
CA VAL A 40 7.31 -16.50 2.35
C VAL A 40 7.20 -15.47 3.49
N SER A 41 8.07 -14.45 3.48
CA SER A 41 7.95 -13.33 4.42
C SER A 41 6.70 -12.48 4.11
N LYS A 42 6.14 -11.83 5.14
CA LYS A 42 5.03 -10.87 4.98
C LYS A 42 5.37 -9.76 3.97
N THR A 43 6.62 -9.30 3.96
CA THR A 43 7.13 -8.33 2.98
C THR A 43 7.01 -8.85 1.55
N ALA A 44 7.44 -10.10 1.29
CA ALA A 44 7.32 -10.70 -0.04
C ALA A 44 5.85 -10.87 -0.45
N ALA A 45 4.99 -11.29 0.48
CA ALA A 45 3.55 -11.40 0.25
C ALA A 45 2.90 -10.05 -0.09
N ILE A 46 3.25 -8.97 0.63
CA ILE A 46 2.78 -7.60 0.34
C ILE A 46 3.22 -7.16 -1.05
N LEU A 47 4.49 -7.36 -1.41
CA LEU A 47 5.00 -6.98 -2.72
C LEU A 47 4.30 -7.73 -3.85
N LYS A 48 3.95 -9.00 -3.65
CA LYS A 48 3.12 -9.76 -4.58
C LYS A 48 1.67 -9.25 -4.60
N PHE A 49 1.10 -8.92 -3.44
CA PHE A 49 -0.25 -8.36 -3.32
C PHE A 49 -0.39 -7.01 -4.04
N VAL A 50 0.63 -6.16 -4.03
CA VAL A 50 0.63 -4.92 -4.82
C VAL A 50 0.52 -5.20 -6.32
N LYS A 51 1.13 -6.28 -6.81
CA LYS A 51 1.11 -6.67 -8.23
C LYS A 51 -0.14 -7.47 -8.62
N ARG A 52 -0.68 -8.32 -7.74
CA ARG A 52 -1.67 -9.37 -8.05
C ARG A 52 -2.76 -9.54 -6.99
N GLY A 53 -2.91 -8.58 -6.09
CA GLY A 53 -3.95 -8.57 -5.06
C GLY A 53 -5.31 -8.19 -5.61
N ASN A 54 -6.31 -8.24 -4.74
CA ASN A 54 -7.72 -7.99 -5.08
C ASN A 54 -8.23 -6.59 -4.69
N HIS A 55 -7.37 -5.71 -4.16
CA HIS A 55 -7.70 -4.34 -3.79
C HIS A 55 -6.64 -3.36 -4.29
N PRO A 56 -7.02 -2.12 -4.67
CA PRO A 56 -6.04 -1.08 -4.92
C PRO A 56 -5.28 -0.73 -3.64
N VAL A 57 -3.95 -0.78 -3.71
CA VAL A 57 -3.09 -0.56 -2.55
C VAL A 57 -1.84 0.24 -2.92
N PHE A 58 -1.33 0.93 -1.91
CA PHE A 58 -0.08 1.66 -1.96
C PHE A 58 0.84 1.18 -0.83
N VAL A 59 2.05 0.74 -1.17
CA VAL A 59 3.05 0.34 -0.19
C VAL A 59 4.20 1.34 -0.17
N VAL A 60 4.63 1.71 1.02
CA VAL A 60 5.82 2.54 1.24
C VAL A 60 6.75 1.83 2.19
N TYR A 61 8.04 1.87 1.86
CA TYR A 61 9.10 1.34 2.70
C TYR A 61 9.97 2.46 3.22
N CYS A 62 10.15 2.44 4.53
CA CYS A 62 10.92 3.42 5.27
C CYS A 62 12.08 2.73 5.99
N LYS A 63 13.23 3.38 6.02
CA LYS A 63 14.40 2.95 6.78
C LYS A 63 15.04 4.16 7.43
N ASP A 64 15.35 4.05 8.72
CA ASP A 64 15.95 5.12 9.51
C ASP A 64 15.14 6.42 9.44
N ASN A 65 13.82 6.28 9.66
CA ASN A 65 12.83 7.35 9.55
C ASN A 65 12.90 8.12 8.22
N LYS A 66 13.21 7.42 7.11
CA LYS A 66 13.27 8.01 5.77
C LYS A 66 12.55 7.12 4.76
N VAL A 67 11.69 7.70 3.94
CA VAL A 67 11.04 6.99 2.83
C VAL A 67 12.09 6.60 1.79
N LYS A 68 12.21 5.31 1.48
CA LYS A 68 13.25 4.79 0.56
C LYS A 68 12.71 4.39 -0.79
N TRP A 69 11.52 3.81 -0.83
CA TRP A 69 10.79 3.53 -2.06
C TRP A 69 9.31 3.35 -1.74
N PHE A 70 8.48 3.45 -2.78
CA PHE A 70 7.09 3.06 -2.72
C PHE A 70 6.72 2.24 -3.97
N LYS A 71 5.65 1.47 -3.88
CA LYS A 71 5.02 0.79 -5.02
C LYS A 71 3.51 0.93 -4.86
N LYS A 72 2.78 0.87 -5.97
CA LYS A 72 1.32 0.92 -5.97
C LYS A 72 0.79 -0.11 -6.95
N SER A 73 -0.42 -0.59 -6.70
CA SER A 73 -1.12 -1.40 -7.68
C SER A 73 -1.51 -0.55 -8.89
N ASP A 74 -1.74 -1.21 -10.03
CA ASP A 74 -2.03 -0.52 -11.29
C ASP A 74 -3.34 0.29 -11.22
N ASP A 75 -4.27 -0.15 -10.39
CA ASP A 75 -5.57 0.46 -10.11
C ASP A 75 -5.58 1.45 -8.92
N PHE A 76 -4.41 1.82 -8.40
CA PHE A 76 -4.28 2.86 -7.38
C PHE A 76 -4.05 4.24 -8.01
N TYR A 77 -5.01 5.17 -7.80
CA TYR A 77 -5.12 6.44 -8.54
C TYR A 77 -4.89 7.72 -7.70
N HIS A 78 -4.34 7.59 -6.48
CA HIS A 78 -3.99 8.76 -5.66
C HIS A 78 -2.51 9.10 -5.82
N PHE A 79 -2.20 10.40 -5.83
CA PHE A 79 -0.85 10.93 -5.87
C PHE A 79 -0.35 11.18 -4.45
N SER A 80 0.91 10.85 -4.17
CA SER A 80 1.54 11.07 -2.87
C SER A 80 2.30 12.40 -2.83
N HIS A 81 2.26 13.13 -1.72
CA HIS A 81 2.90 14.46 -1.56
C HIS A 81 4.26 14.43 -0.84
N PHE A 82 4.73 13.26 -0.39
CA PHE A 82 5.97 13.15 0.39
C PHE A 82 7.23 13.18 -0.49
N LYS A 83 8.38 13.47 0.13
CA LYS A 83 9.69 13.46 -0.54
C LYS A 83 10.46 12.17 -0.24
N MET A 84 11.10 11.61 -1.27
CA MET A 84 12.04 10.51 -1.10
C MET A 84 13.21 10.92 -0.19
N ASN A 85 13.68 10.00 0.64
CA ASN A 85 14.71 10.18 1.65
C ASN A 85 14.42 11.22 2.75
N ALA A 86 13.17 11.72 2.84
CA ALA A 86 12.67 12.50 3.96
C ALA A 86 11.84 11.63 4.91
N ALA A 87 11.53 12.15 6.09
CA ALA A 87 10.64 11.48 7.03
C ALA A 87 9.25 11.26 6.42
N PRO A 88 8.55 10.16 6.78
CA PRO A 88 7.14 10.01 6.49
C PRO A 88 6.34 11.20 7.04
N PRO A 89 5.21 11.57 6.43
CA PRO A 89 4.34 12.61 6.98
C PRO A 89 3.92 12.31 8.42
N THR A 90 3.79 13.35 9.24
CA THR A 90 3.62 13.21 10.70
C THR A 90 2.33 12.54 11.15
N GLY A 91 1.28 12.56 10.32
CA GLY A 91 0.00 11.90 10.59
C GLY A 91 -0.01 10.39 10.31
N THR A 92 1.08 9.84 9.77
CA THR A 92 1.15 8.44 9.34
C THR A 92 1.58 7.51 10.46
N VAL A 93 1.11 6.26 10.41
CA VAL A 93 1.54 5.21 11.37
C VAL A 93 3.04 4.95 11.22
N ALA A 94 3.56 4.99 9.99
CA ALA A 94 4.99 4.88 9.72
C ALA A 94 5.80 5.91 10.54
N TYR A 95 5.40 7.18 10.56
CA TYR A 95 6.06 8.21 11.37
C TYR A 95 5.93 7.93 12.87
N GLU A 96 4.73 7.59 13.35
CA GLU A 96 4.48 7.30 14.77
C GLU A 96 5.40 6.17 15.28
N MET A 97 5.56 5.10 14.50
CA MET A 97 6.39 3.93 14.87
C MET A 97 7.87 4.28 14.98
N PHE A 98 8.40 5.16 14.10
CA PHE A 98 9.78 5.64 14.22
C PHE A 98 9.99 6.62 15.38
N SER A 99 8.97 7.40 15.72
CA SER A 99 9.04 8.36 16.82
C SER A 99 9.08 7.70 18.21
N GLY A 100 8.84 6.39 18.29
CA GLY A 100 8.85 5.61 19.54
C GLY A 100 7.64 5.89 20.44
N LYS A 101 6.66 6.65 19.97
CA LYS A 101 5.46 7.03 20.76
C LYS A 101 4.50 5.88 20.97
N LYS A 102 4.41 4.94 20.02
CA LYS A 102 3.47 3.82 20.02
C LYS A 102 4.07 2.60 19.34
N THR A 103 3.59 1.41 19.68
CA THR A 103 3.92 0.15 19.01
C THR A 103 2.63 -0.58 18.71
N TYR A 104 2.37 -0.83 17.43
CA TYR A 104 1.18 -1.55 16.97
C TYR A 104 1.55 -2.98 16.60
N THR A 105 0.83 -3.97 17.16
CA THR A 105 1.06 -5.41 16.87
C THR A 105 -0.26 -6.15 16.65
N GLY A 106 -0.21 -7.32 16.02
CA GLY A 106 -1.40 -8.14 15.78
C GLY A 106 -2.49 -7.36 15.02
N ASP A 107 -3.72 -7.39 15.51
CA ASP A 107 -4.86 -6.72 14.87
C ASP A 107 -4.77 -5.18 14.93
N GLU A 108 -3.99 -4.62 15.87
CA GLU A 108 -3.76 -3.17 15.99
C GLU A 108 -2.76 -2.66 14.96
N SER A 109 -2.04 -3.53 14.26
CA SER A 109 -1.10 -3.13 13.20
C SER A 109 -1.75 -2.37 12.04
N LYS A 110 -3.09 -2.41 11.95
CA LYS A 110 -3.92 -1.61 11.05
C LYS A 110 -4.54 -0.45 11.82
N GLN A 111 -4.31 0.78 11.35
CA GLN A 111 -4.93 1.98 11.91
C GLN A 111 -5.70 2.75 10.83
N ASP A 112 -6.71 3.50 11.27
CA ASP A 112 -7.38 4.50 10.44
C ASP A 112 -6.55 5.78 10.37
N ILE A 113 -6.31 6.24 9.16
CA ILE A 113 -5.64 7.50 8.86
C ILE A 113 -6.53 8.33 7.94
N TRP A 114 -6.21 9.61 7.79
CA TRP A 114 -6.82 10.46 6.76
C TRP A 114 -6.15 10.21 5.42
N LYS A 115 -6.89 10.42 4.32
CA LYS A 115 -6.32 10.32 2.98
C LYS A 115 -5.19 11.34 2.83
N SER A 116 -5.41 12.55 3.36
CA SER A 116 -4.45 13.65 3.33
C SER A 116 -3.12 13.35 4.04
N ASP A 117 -3.04 12.33 4.90
CA ASP A 117 -1.80 11.96 5.58
C ASP A 117 -0.73 11.41 4.61
N TRP A 118 -1.13 10.75 3.52
CA TRP A 118 -0.20 10.23 2.50
C TRP A 118 -0.38 10.86 1.13
N PHE A 119 -1.59 11.31 0.80
CA PHE A 119 -2.00 11.60 -0.58
C PHE A 119 -2.54 13.00 -0.76
N GLU A 120 -2.42 13.50 -1.98
CA GLU A 120 -2.97 14.78 -2.39
C GLU A 120 -4.49 14.70 -2.61
N MET A 121 -5.14 15.81 -2.32
CA MET A 121 -6.51 16.07 -2.73
C MET A 121 -6.49 16.57 -4.18
N ARG A 122 -7.42 16.09 -5.00
CA ARG A 122 -7.54 16.44 -6.42
C ARG A 122 -7.91 17.90 -6.60
N ASN A 123 -8.73 18.40 -5.69
CA ASN A 123 -9.21 19.78 -5.60
C ASN A 123 -9.74 20.01 -4.18
N GLU A 124 -10.18 21.24 -3.91
CA GLU A 124 -10.70 21.67 -2.61
C GLU A 124 -12.03 21.00 -2.24
N ASP A 125 -12.79 20.52 -3.23
CA ASP A 125 -14.10 19.88 -3.05
C ASP A 125 -14.00 18.38 -2.74
N GLU A 126 -12.84 17.75 -2.94
CA GLU A 126 -12.68 16.33 -2.67
C GLU A 126 -12.69 16.09 -1.15
N PRO A 127 -13.60 15.24 -0.62
CA PRO A 127 -13.65 14.99 0.81
C PRO A 127 -12.41 14.20 1.26
N ASP A 128 -11.85 14.61 2.40
CA ASP A 128 -10.80 13.84 3.06
C ASP A 128 -11.40 12.57 3.69
N THR A 129 -11.22 11.45 2.98
CA THR A 129 -11.81 10.17 3.35
C THR A 129 -10.84 9.32 4.15
N ARG A 130 -11.35 8.29 4.84
CA ARG A 130 -10.51 7.38 5.63
C ARG A 130 -9.75 6.38 4.77
N PHE A 131 -8.51 6.15 5.17
CA PHE A 131 -7.63 5.10 4.67
C PHE A 131 -7.24 4.18 5.84
N PHE A 132 -6.99 2.92 5.53
CA PHE A 132 -6.33 1.99 6.43
C PHE A 132 -4.84 1.98 6.14
N GLU A 133 -4.01 2.19 7.15
CA GLU A 133 -2.56 1.96 7.11
C GLU A 133 -2.22 0.73 7.93
N TYR A 134 -1.75 -0.34 7.27
CA TYR A 134 -1.18 -1.52 7.91
C TYR A 134 0.35 -1.39 7.93
N CYS A 135 0.94 -1.27 9.12
CA CYS A 135 2.38 -1.06 9.27
C CYS A 135 3.09 -2.29 9.85
N LEU A 136 4.01 -2.86 9.07
CA LEU A 136 4.97 -3.86 9.53
C LEU A 136 6.25 -3.16 9.96
N PHE A 137 6.55 -3.15 11.26
CA PHE A 137 7.76 -2.53 11.80
C PHE A 137 8.76 -3.57 12.33
N ALA A 138 9.99 -3.54 11.82
CA ALA A 138 11.08 -4.37 12.31
C ALA A 138 12.07 -3.51 13.11
N LYS A 139 11.88 -3.47 14.43
CA LYS A 139 12.64 -2.61 15.35
C LYS A 139 14.16 -2.85 15.30
N SER A 140 14.60 -4.11 15.18
CA SER A 140 16.02 -4.47 15.11
C SER A 140 16.74 -3.93 13.87
N PHE A 141 16.01 -3.66 12.79
CA PHE A 141 16.54 -3.14 11.52
C PHE A 141 16.10 -1.70 11.25
N ASN A 142 15.37 -1.09 12.19
CA ASN A 142 14.81 0.24 12.10
C ASN A 142 14.14 0.51 10.73
N CYS A 143 13.28 -0.41 10.31
CA CYS A 143 12.58 -0.31 9.04
C CYS A 143 11.08 -0.58 9.20
N SER A 144 10.28 0.10 8.39
CA SER A 144 8.83 -0.08 8.33
C SER A 144 8.36 -0.31 6.89
N MET A 145 7.30 -1.09 6.74
CA MET A 145 6.56 -1.24 5.50
C MET A 145 5.09 -0.94 5.79
N ALA A 146 4.59 0.16 5.25
CA ALA A 146 3.21 0.59 5.42
C ALA A 146 2.42 0.32 4.13
N LEU A 147 1.26 -0.32 4.28
CA LEU A 147 0.34 -0.66 3.19
C LEU A 147 -0.97 0.10 3.39
N CYS A 148 -1.26 1.00 2.46
CA CYS A 148 -2.40 1.92 2.50
C CYS A 148 -3.51 1.47 1.55
N LYS A 149 -4.76 1.53 2.00
CA LYS A 149 -5.97 1.24 1.21
C LYS A 149 -7.10 2.17 1.60
N CYS A 150 -7.85 2.71 0.64
CA CYS A 150 -9.09 3.45 0.96
C CYS A 150 -10.06 2.56 1.75
N ALA A 151 -10.64 3.10 2.82
CA ALA A 151 -11.59 2.37 3.67
C ALA A 151 -12.93 2.12 2.95
N SER A 152 -13.27 2.94 1.95
CA SER A 152 -14.49 2.79 1.15
C SER A 152 -14.35 1.68 0.09
N SER A 153 -15.42 0.93 -0.13
CA SER A 153 -15.53 -0.09 -1.20
C SER A 153 -15.68 0.51 -2.61
N ILE A 154 -15.63 1.85 -2.74
CA ILE A 154 -16.07 2.59 -3.94
C ILE A 154 -14.98 2.73 -5.02
N MET A 155 -13.75 2.27 -4.79
CA MET A 155 -12.67 2.43 -5.79
C MET A 155 -12.91 1.71 -7.13
N ARG A 156 -13.83 0.73 -7.22
CA ARG A 156 -14.16 0.07 -8.50
C ARG A 156 -14.83 1.00 -9.53
N SER A 157 -15.47 2.08 -9.10
CA SER A 157 -16.26 2.96 -10.01
C SER A 157 -15.44 4.07 -10.70
N MET A 158 -14.20 4.32 -10.28
CA MET A 158 -13.41 5.46 -10.80
C MET A 158 -12.78 5.20 -12.18
N ARG A 159 -12.79 3.95 -12.67
CA ARG A 159 -12.28 3.56 -14.00
C ARG A 159 -12.97 4.30 -15.15
N LEU A 160 -14.24 4.68 -15.00
CA LEU A 160 -15.04 5.30 -16.06
C LEU A 160 -14.92 6.83 -16.12
N LEU A 161 -14.52 7.48 -15.03
CA LEU A 161 -14.48 8.95 -14.96
C LEU A 161 -13.15 9.54 -15.45
N GLN A 162 -12.02 8.83 -15.29
CA GLN A 162 -10.70 9.42 -15.60
C GLN A 162 -10.28 9.36 -17.08
N TRP A 163 -10.96 8.59 -17.94
CA TRP A 163 -10.65 8.54 -19.38
C TRP A 163 -11.20 9.73 -20.17
N ARG A 164 -12.15 10.51 -19.61
CA ARG A 164 -12.73 11.66 -20.32
C ARG A 164 -11.89 12.93 -20.23
N ASP A 165 -11.04 13.06 -19.20
CA ASP A 165 -10.40 14.34 -18.87
C ASP A 165 -8.93 14.46 -19.31
N ARG A 166 -8.40 13.50 -20.09
CA ARG A 166 -7.05 13.61 -20.70
C ARG A 166 -7.02 13.07 -22.13
N ALA A 167 -7.74 13.74 -23.04
CA ALA A 167 -7.30 13.80 -24.43
C ALA A 167 -6.27 14.94 -24.56
N PRO A 168 -5.09 14.72 -25.17
CA PRO A 168 -4.15 15.81 -25.41
C PRO A 168 -4.75 16.77 -26.44
N VAL A 169 -4.84 18.05 -26.08
CA VAL A 169 -5.10 19.12 -27.04
C VAL A 169 -3.84 19.23 -27.91
N HIS A 170 -3.93 18.75 -29.15
CA HIS A 170 -2.91 19.00 -30.17
C HIS A 170 -2.90 20.51 -30.46
N SER A 171 -1.83 21.19 -30.08
CA SER A 171 -1.51 22.53 -30.54
C SER A 171 -0.93 22.45 -31.95
N THR A 172 -1.69 22.92 -32.94
CA THR A 172 -1.19 23.44 -34.23
C THR A 172 -0.32 24.67 -34.04
#